data_AF-A0A094CGX9-F1
#
_entry.id   AF-A0A094CGX9-F1
#
_cell.length_a   1.000
_cell.length_b   1.000
_cell.length_c   1.000
_cell.angle_alpha   90.00
_cell.angle_beta   90.00
_cell.angle_gamma   90.00
#
_symmetry.space_group_name_H-M   'P 1'
#
loop_
_entity.id
_entity.type
_entity.pdbx_description
1 polymer ?
#
loop_
_entity_poly.entity_id
_entity_poly.type
_entity_poly.pdbx_seq_one_letter_code
_entity_poly.pdbx_strand_id
1 'polypeptide(L)'
;MQFSISTIAIYATLFLSVSALPLSSRALSSQSYDDLSISAGKAGDAQAEALAKIGLDTTDLASVSKADLEIIKGIHDVANDAEVGAFNPALDDATDKTEKTAIQNGKIKNKVLKLSAAVLALQIQEAQGDDSVASKLAEEQKKLDNNIALDAKAAGQDSTAISFDGSS
;
A
#
# COMPACT_ATOMS: atom_id res chain seq x y z
N MET A 1 -24.36 65.83 -47.35
CA MET A 1 -24.01 64.44 -47.67
C MET A 1 -22.85 64.03 -46.78
N GLN A 2 -23.10 62.96 -46.01
CA GLN A 2 -22.19 61.96 -45.45
C GLN A 2 -21.03 62.34 -44.52
N PHE A 3 -20.99 61.52 -43.47
CA PHE A 3 -20.22 61.48 -42.24
C PHE A 3 -18.75 61.10 -42.44
N SER A 4 -17.90 61.40 -41.45
CA SER A 4 -16.94 60.38 -40.97
C SER A 4 -16.46 60.71 -39.56
N ILE A 5 -16.88 59.90 -38.59
CA ILE A 5 -16.51 59.96 -37.19
C ILE A 5 -15.48 58.86 -36.96
N SER A 6 -14.30 59.23 -36.48
CA SER A 6 -13.21 58.33 -36.13
C SER A 6 -13.56 57.49 -34.90
N THR A 7 -13.58 56.17 -35.04
CA THR A 7 -13.71 55.22 -33.92
C THR A 7 -12.37 54.51 -33.69
N ILE A 8 -11.72 54.85 -32.58
CA ILE A 8 -10.55 54.12 -32.04
C ILE A 8 -11.11 52.99 -31.18
N ALA A 9 -10.95 51.75 -31.63
CA ALA A 9 -11.28 50.55 -30.85
C ALA A 9 -10.03 50.06 -30.13
N ILE A 10 -9.99 50.26 -28.80
CA ILE A 10 -8.98 49.68 -27.92
C ILE A 10 -9.42 48.26 -27.58
N TYR A 11 -8.77 47.25 -28.16
CA TYR A 11 -8.93 45.86 -27.76
C TYR A 11 -7.99 45.55 -26.59
N ALA A 12 -8.54 45.48 -25.38
CA ALA A 12 -7.85 44.91 -24.22
C ALA A 12 -8.05 43.39 -24.23
N THR A 13 -7.03 42.64 -24.62
CA THR A 13 -7.00 41.18 -24.52
C THR A 13 -6.69 40.77 -23.09
N LEU A 14 -7.70 40.28 -22.38
CA LEU A 14 -7.56 39.69 -21.05
C LEU A 14 -7.01 38.25 -21.19
N PHE A 15 -5.74 38.05 -20.86
CA PHE A 15 -5.15 36.71 -20.72
C PHE A 15 -5.58 36.12 -19.37
N LEU A 16 -6.54 35.18 -19.40
CA LEU A 16 -6.85 34.30 -18.27
C LEU A 16 -5.80 33.18 -18.23
N SER A 17 -4.83 33.28 -17.32
CA SER A 17 -3.96 32.17 -16.97
C SER A 17 -4.75 31.15 -16.14
N VAL A 18 -5.23 30.10 -16.79
CA VAL A 18 -5.78 28.93 -16.10
C VAL A 18 -4.60 28.17 -15.50
N SER A 19 -4.34 28.36 -14.21
CA SER A 19 -3.43 27.50 -13.46
C SER A 19 -4.05 26.11 -13.43
N ALA A 20 -3.60 25.21 -14.31
CA ALA A 20 -3.91 23.80 -14.19
C ALA A 20 -3.34 23.34 -12.84
N LEU A 21 -4.24 23.00 -11.90
CA LEU A 21 -3.82 22.29 -10.69
C LEU A 21 -3.07 21.04 -11.15
N PRO A 22 -1.88 20.75 -10.61
CA PRO A 22 -1.20 19.51 -10.94
C PRO A 22 -2.14 18.36 -10.56
N LEU A 23 -2.64 17.62 -11.55
CA LEU A 23 -3.21 16.31 -11.29
C LEU A 23 -2.05 15.47 -10.77
N SER A 24 -2.02 15.22 -9.45
CA SER A 24 -1.17 14.17 -8.91
C SER A 24 -1.55 12.88 -9.62
N SER A 25 -0.64 12.39 -10.46
CA SER A 25 -0.75 11.08 -11.10
C SER A 25 -0.90 10.04 -10.00
N ARG A 26 -1.97 9.25 -10.06
CA ARG A 26 -2.20 8.15 -9.12
C ARG A 26 -1.41 6.93 -9.61
N ALA A 27 -0.54 6.40 -8.76
CA ALA A 27 0.25 5.21 -9.09
C ALA A 27 -0.54 3.92 -8.81
N LEU A 28 -1.41 3.95 -7.80
CA LEU A 28 -2.08 2.77 -7.27
C LEU A 28 -3.60 2.80 -7.53
N SER A 29 -4.18 1.60 -7.59
CA SER A 29 -5.63 1.38 -7.58
C SER A 29 -6.01 0.45 -6.44
N SER A 30 -7.25 0.57 -5.95
CA SER A 30 -7.81 -0.39 -5.01
C SER A 30 -7.79 -1.80 -5.62
N GLN A 31 -7.42 -2.80 -4.82
CA GLN A 31 -7.36 -4.21 -5.21
C GLN A 31 -8.08 -5.06 -4.18
N SER A 32 -8.61 -6.21 -4.62
CA SER A 32 -9.14 -7.20 -3.68
C SER A 32 -8.02 -7.80 -2.83
N TYR A 33 -8.35 -8.29 -1.64
CA TYR A 33 -7.38 -9.01 -0.81
C TYR A 33 -6.75 -10.18 -1.55
N ASP A 34 -7.56 -10.98 -2.26
CA ASP A 34 -7.08 -12.15 -2.99
C ASP A 34 -6.08 -11.77 -4.10
N ASP A 35 -6.21 -10.59 -4.71
CA ASP A 35 -5.24 -10.05 -5.66
C ASP A 35 -3.97 -9.51 -4.98
N LEU A 36 -4.10 -8.94 -3.78
CA LEU A 36 -2.98 -8.41 -2.99
C LEU A 36 -2.19 -9.51 -2.30
N SER A 37 -2.83 -10.64 -1.98
CA SER A 37 -2.28 -11.68 -1.13
C SER A 37 -0.98 -12.25 -1.68
N ILE A 38 -0.05 -12.48 -0.76
CA ILE A 38 1.24 -13.15 -1.00
C ILE A 38 1.31 -14.48 -0.24
N SER A 39 0.21 -14.95 0.33
CA SER A 39 0.22 -16.05 1.30
C SER A 39 0.39 -17.44 0.68
N ALA A 40 0.23 -17.59 -0.63
CA ALA A 40 0.38 -18.87 -1.31
C ALA A 40 1.85 -19.21 -1.62
N GLY A 41 2.10 -20.47 -2.00
CA GLY A 41 3.36 -20.92 -2.56
C GLY A 41 4.34 -21.40 -1.50
N LYS A 42 5.55 -20.85 -1.52
CA LYS A 42 6.62 -21.17 -0.57
C LYS A 42 6.94 -19.96 0.31
N ALA A 43 7.30 -20.22 1.56
CA ALA A 43 7.89 -19.21 2.43
C ALA A 43 9.34 -18.91 2.00
N GLY A 44 9.84 -17.74 2.41
CA GLY A 44 11.25 -17.34 2.30
C GLY A 44 11.53 -16.08 1.48
N ASP A 45 10.53 -15.53 0.78
CA ASP A 45 10.67 -14.34 -0.07
C ASP A 45 9.57 -13.29 0.15
N ALA A 46 8.89 -13.33 1.31
CA ALA A 46 7.70 -12.53 1.56
C ALA A 46 7.94 -11.01 1.43
N GLN A 47 9.14 -10.53 1.75
CA GLN A 47 9.45 -9.10 1.62
C GLN A 47 9.45 -8.66 0.16
N ALA A 48 10.11 -9.41 -0.73
CA ALA A 48 10.16 -9.07 -2.15
C ALA A 48 8.77 -9.16 -2.77
N GLU A 49 8.00 -10.20 -2.42
CA GLU A 49 6.61 -10.36 -2.86
C GLU A 49 5.73 -9.19 -2.37
N ALA A 50 5.87 -8.76 -1.11
CA ALA A 50 5.10 -7.63 -0.57
C ALA A 50 5.41 -6.32 -1.31
N LEU A 51 6.69 -6.02 -1.55
CA LEU A 51 7.10 -4.81 -2.29
C LEU A 51 6.57 -4.85 -3.74
N ALA A 52 6.62 -6.01 -4.39
CA ALA A 52 6.09 -6.19 -5.74
C ALA A 52 4.57 -6.01 -5.80
N LYS A 53 3.83 -6.45 -4.78
CA LYS A 53 2.37 -6.28 -4.71
C LYS A 53 1.95 -4.85 -4.42
N ILE A 54 2.67 -4.14 -3.54
CA ILE A 54 2.39 -2.74 -3.23
C ILE A 54 2.66 -1.86 -4.46
N GLY A 55 3.72 -2.13 -5.21
CA GLY A 55 3.93 -1.53 -6.54
C GLY A 55 4.17 -0.01 -6.56
N LEU A 56 4.59 0.58 -5.43
CA LEU A 56 4.92 2.00 -5.34
C LEU A 56 6.40 2.27 -5.68
N ASP A 57 6.66 3.31 -6.47
CA ASP A 57 8.00 3.87 -6.61
C ASP A 57 8.40 4.63 -5.34
N THR A 58 9.46 4.18 -4.67
CA THR A 58 9.95 4.75 -3.41
C THR A 58 11.05 5.80 -3.60
N THR A 59 11.32 6.27 -4.82
CA THR A 59 12.38 7.26 -5.08
C THR A 59 12.05 8.67 -4.59
N ASP A 60 10.75 9.03 -4.51
CA ASP A 60 10.28 10.32 -4.01
C ASP A 60 8.99 10.17 -3.17
N LEU A 61 9.15 9.76 -1.91
CA LEU A 61 8.02 9.56 -0.99
C LEU A 61 7.30 10.86 -0.62
N ALA A 62 7.97 12.01 -0.66
CA ALA A 62 7.36 13.30 -0.36
C ALA A 62 6.32 13.70 -1.42
N SER A 63 6.50 13.24 -2.66
CA SER A 63 5.58 13.49 -3.77
C SER A 63 4.35 12.57 -3.83
N VAL A 64 4.32 11.51 -3.01
CA VAL A 64 3.26 10.50 -3.05
C VAL A 64 1.90 11.15 -2.80
N SER A 65 0.94 10.87 -3.69
CA SER A 65 -0.38 11.47 -3.59
C SER A 65 -1.13 10.99 -2.34
N LYS A 66 -2.01 11.83 -1.79
CA LYS A 66 -2.90 11.41 -0.69
C LYS A 66 -3.72 10.18 -1.07
N ALA A 67 -4.12 10.07 -2.33
CA ALA A 67 -4.93 8.95 -2.80
C ALA A 67 -4.16 7.63 -2.90
N ASP A 68 -2.85 7.68 -3.13
CA ASP A 68 -1.97 6.50 -3.07
C ASP A 68 -1.65 6.14 -1.62
N LEU A 69 -1.38 7.13 -0.77
CA LEU A 69 -1.20 6.91 0.67
C LEU A 69 -2.41 6.22 1.31
N GLU A 70 -3.63 6.63 0.94
CA GLU A 70 -4.85 5.97 1.43
C GLU A 70 -4.99 4.52 0.92
N ILE A 71 -4.58 4.21 -0.33
CA ILE A 71 -4.52 2.80 -0.78
C ILE A 71 -3.52 2.01 0.04
N ILE A 72 -2.34 2.55 0.31
CA ILE A 72 -1.30 1.85 1.08
C ILE A 72 -1.82 1.52 2.48
N LYS A 73 -2.53 2.46 3.14
CA LYS A 73 -3.22 2.18 4.41
C LYS A 73 -4.31 1.12 4.23
N GLY A 74 -5.07 1.18 3.15
CA GLY A 74 -6.06 0.15 2.82
C GLY A 74 -5.46 -1.24 2.64
N ILE A 75 -4.26 -1.38 2.05
CA ILE A 75 -3.52 -2.64 1.97
C ILE A 75 -3.19 -3.16 3.38
N HIS A 76 -2.73 -2.28 4.28
CA HIS A 76 -2.51 -2.64 5.68
C HIS A 76 -3.80 -3.14 6.34
N ASP A 77 -4.89 -2.39 6.19
CA ASP A 77 -6.16 -2.68 6.87
C ASP A 77 -6.79 -3.98 6.37
N VAL A 78 -6.86 -4.19 5.05
CA VAL A 78 -7.41 -5.44 4.50
C VAL A 78 -6.54 -6.65 4.86
N ALA A 79 -5.22 -6.51 4.91
CA ALA A 79 -4.33 -7.58 5.37
C ALA A 79 -4.49 -7.85 6.87
N ASN A 80 -4.77 -6.83 7.68
CA ASN A 80 -5.10 -6.99 9.09
C ASN A 80 -6.42 -7.74 9.28
N ASP A 81 -7.44 -7.37 8.51
CA ASP A 81 -8.76 -7.99 8.59
C ASP A 81 -8.72 -9.44 8.12
N ALA A 82 -7.95 -9.76 7.08
CA ALA A 82 -7.69 -11.14 6.68
C ALA A 82 -6.94 -11.93 7.76
N GLU A 83 -5.99 -11.31 8.48
CA GLU A 83 -5.31 -11.97 9.61
C GLU A 83 -6.31 -12.39 10.69
N VAL A 84 -7.19 -11.47 11.08
CA VAL A 84 -8.15 -11.67 12.18
C VAL A 84 -9.34 -12.54 11.76
N GLY A 85 -9.89 -12.29 10.57
CA GLY A 85 -11.13 -12.89 10.08
C GLY A 85 -10.95 -14.17 9.27
N ALA A 86 -9.75 -14.45 8.75
CA ALA A 86 -9.50 -15.64 7.93
C ALA A 86 -8.39 -16.53 8.49
N PHE A 87 -7.18 -15.99 8.71
CA PHE A 87 -6.05 -16.81 9.16
C PHE A 87 -6.18 -17.32 10.60
N ASN A 88 -6.63 -16.49 11.54
CA ASN A 88 -6.82 -16.92 12.92
C ASN A 88 -7.84 -18.06 13.02
N PRO A 89 -9.07 -17.94 12.45
CA PRO A 89 -10.00 -19.07 12.39
C PRO A 89 -9.43 -20.31 11.71
N ALA A 90 -8.77 -20.15 10.55
CA ALA A 90 -8.21 -21.30 9.83
C ALA A 90 -7.15 -22.06 10.64
N LEU A 91 -6.33 -21.37 11.44
CA LEU A 91 -5.36 -22.01 12.34
C LEU A 91 -6.01 -22.75 13.49
N ASP A 92 -7.08 -22.18 14.06
CA ASP A 92 -7.84 -22.78 15.15
C ASP A 92 -8.58 -24.04 14.69
N ASP A 93 -9.17 -23.99 13.49
CA ASP A 93 -9.94 -25.09 12.89
C ASP A 93 -9.06 -26.23 12.34
N ALA A 94 -7.87 -25.91 11.83
CA ALA A 94 -6.95 -26.93 11.33
C ALA A 94 -6.60 -27.94 12.43
N THR A 95 -6.45 -29.22 12.09
CA THR A 95 -6.07 -30.27 13.07
C THR A 95 -4.77 -30.97 12.69
N ASP A 96 -4.48 -31.02 11.39
CA ASP A 96 -3.23 -31.56 10.89
C ASP A 96 -2.07 -30.59 11.13
N LYS A 97 -0.92 -31.14 11.53
CA LYS A 97 0.28 -30.34 11.86
C LYS A 97 0.91 -29.71 10.61
N THR A 98 0.88 -30.40 9.49
CA THR A 98 1.45 -29.91 8.22
C THR A 98 0.59 -28.77 7.68
N GLU A 99 -0.72 -28.95 7.70
CA GLU A 99 -1.70 -27.92 7.36
C GLU A 99 -1.54 -26.68 8.25
N LYS A 100 -1.53 -26.84 9.60
CA LYS A 100 -1.29 -25.72 10.52
C LYS A 100 0.02 -24.99 10.21
N THR A 101 1.08 -25.72 9.85
CA THR A 101 2.37 -25.12 9.49
C THR A 101 2.25 -24.29 8.21
N ALA A 102 1.58 -24.82 7.18
CA ALA A 102 1.38 -24.12 5.91
C ALA A 102 0.49 -22.87 6.06
N ILE A 103 -0.58 -22.95 6.86
CA ILE A 103 -1.44 -21.80 7.18
C ILE A 103 -0.64 -20.76 7.99
N GLN A 104 0.17 -21.19 8.96
CA GLN A 104 1.01 -20.30 9.76
C GLN A 104 2.04 -19.56 8.90
N ASN A 105 2.64 -20.26 7.92
CA ASN A 105 3.53 -19.63 6.94
C ASN A 105 2.78 -18.61 6.09
N GLY A 106 1.59 -18.95 5.58
CA GLY A 106 0.72 -18.02 4.85
C GLY A 106 0.36 -16.77 5.66
N LYS A 107 0.07 -16.95 6.94
CA LYS A 107 -0.17 -15.85 7.90
C LYS A 107 1.07 -14.99 8.09
N ILE A 108 2.26 -15.57 8.19
CA ILE A 108 3.52 -14.82 8.29
C ILE A 108 3.73 -13.96 7.04
N LYS A 109 3.53 -14.52 5.84
CA LYS A 109 3.59 -13.76 4.58
C LYS A 109 2.57 -12.61 4.58
N ASN A 110 1.32 -12.86 4.99
CA ASN A 110 0.30 -11.82 5.14
C ASN A 110 0.74 -10.71 6.12
N LYS A 111 1.39 -11.06 7.23
CA LYS A 111 1.93 -10.08 8.17
C LYS A 111 3.06 -9.26 7.57
N VAL A 112 3.91 -9.84 6.72
CA VAL A 112 4.94 -9.09 6.00
C VAL A 112 4.30 -8.09 5.04
N LEU A 113 3.26 -8.46 4.29
CA LEU A 113 2.50 -7.52 3.45
C LEU A 113 1.91 -6.38 4.28
N LYS A 114 1.17 -6.71 5.35
CA LYS A 114 0.56 -5.74 6.28
C LYS A 114 1.58 -4.74 6.81
N LEU A 115 2.70 -5.24 7.35
CA LEU A 115 3.71 -4.41 8.00
C LEU A 115 4.53 -3.62 6.98
N SER A 116 4.75 -4.15 5.78
CA SER A 116 5.39 -3.40 4.69
C SER A 116 4.56 -2.20 4.28
N ALA A 117 3.24 -2.37 4.16
CA ALA A 117 2.32 -1.28 3.88
C ALA A 117 2.29 -0.24 5.02
N ALA A 118 2.24 -0.67 6.28
CA ALA A 118 2.29 0.24 7.44
C ALA A 118 3.59 1.05 7.50
N VAL A 119 4.75 0.39 7.36
CA VAL A 119 6.07 1.03 7.35
C VAL A 119 6.15 2.04 6.21
N LEU A 120 5.72 1.66 5.00
CA LEU A 120 5.74 2.56 3.85
C LEU A 120 4.85 3.78 4.05
N ALA A 121 3.63 3.60 4.59
CA ALA A 121 2.74 4.72 4.91
C ALA A 121 3.38 5.70 5.91
N LEU A 122 4.03 5.17 6.96
CA LEU A 122 4.73 5.99 7.96
C LEU A 122 5.94 6.71 7.37
N GLN A 123 6.71 6.05 6.49
CA GLN A 123 7.83 6.68 5.77
C GLN A 123 7.35 7.80 4.84
N ILE A 124 6.21 7.63 4.18
CA ILE A 124 5.59 8.70 3.37
C ILE A 124 5.19 9.87 4.27
N GLN A 125 4.54 9.62 5.41
CA GLN A 125 4.15 10.67 6.34
C GLN A 125 5.35 11.44 6.89
N GLU A 126 6.42 10.73 7.28
CA GLU A 126 7.67 11.34 7.73
C GLU A 126 8.30 12.19 6.61
N ALA A 127 8.36 11.67 5.37
CA ALA A 127 8.87 12.40 4.21
C ALA A 127 8.02 13.64 3.85
N GLN A 128 6.73 13.64 4.21
CA GLN A 128 5.81 14.77 4.08
C GLN A 128 5.85 15.74 5.26
N GLY A 129 6.75 15.52 6.23
CA GLY A 129 7.02 16.44 7.34
C GLY A 129 6.25 16.13 8.64
N ASP A 130 5.66 14.94 8.77
CA ASP A 130 5.05 14.49 10.04
C ASP A 130 6.06 13.75 10.91
N ASP A 131 6.89 14.49 11.65
CA ASP A 131 7.91 13.94 12.54
C ASP A 131 7.32 13.12 13.72
N SER A 132 6.01 13.23 13.98
CA SER A 132 5.37 12.52 15.10
C SER A 132 5.33 11.00 14.88
N VAL A 133 5.50 10.54 13.64
CA VAL A 133 5.44 9.12 13.28
C VAL A 133 6.72 8.35 13.58
N ALA A 134 7.84 9.02 13.87
CA ALA A 134 9.17 8.39 13.99
C ALA A 134 9.23 7.22 14.99
N SER A 135 8.61 7.37 16.17
CA SER A 135 8.55 6.28 17.15
C SER A 135 7.70 5.11 16.67
N LYS A 136 6.59 5.40 15.97
CA LYS A 136 5.71 4.37 15.42
C LYS A 136 6.38 3.63 14.26
N LEU A 137 7.10 4.35 13.41
CA LEU A 137 7.90 3.79 12.32
C LEU A 137 8.92 2.79 12.87
N ALA A 138 9.68 3.15 13.91
CA ALA A 138 10.64 2.24 14.54
C ALA A 138 9.97 0.97 15.13
N GLU A 139 8.78 1.12 15.72
CA GLU A 139 8.01 -0.01 16.26
C GLU A 139 7.55 -0.97 15.15
N GLU A 140 6.93 -0.44 14.10
CA GLU A 140 6.43 -1.25 12.98
C GLU A 140 7.58 -1.86 12.15
N GLN A 141 8.69 -1.15 11.99
CA GLN A 141 9.89 -1.69 11.35
C GLN A 141 10.41 -2.91 12.10
N LYS A 142 10.50 -2.84 13.44
CA LYS A 142 10.94 -4.00 14.24
C LYS A 142 10.00 -5.19 14.09
N LYS A 143 8.69 -4.96 14.00
CA LYS A 143 7.72 -6.03 13.74
C LYS A 143 7.90 -6.61 12.34
N LEU A 144 8.12 -5.77 11.33
CA LEU A 144 8.37 -6.18 9.95
C LEU A 144 9.60 -7.08 9.89
N ASP A 145 10.74 -6.62 10.43
CA ASP A 145 12.01 -7.36 10.44
C ASP A 145 11.86 -8.73 11.11
N ASN A 146 11.12 -8.80 12.22
CA ASN A 146 10.85 -10.07 12.90
C ASN A 146 10.06 -11.05 12.02
N ASN A 147 9.04 -10.58 11.29
CA ASN A 147 8.24 -11.47 10.44
C ASN A 147 8.99 -11.87 9.16
N ILE A 148 9.83 -10.98 8.61
CA ILE A 148 10.76 -11.32 7.52
C ILE A 148 11.72 -12.43 7.97
N ALA A 149 12.30 -12.30 9.18
CA ALA A 149 13.19 -13.34 9.71
C ALA A 149 12.48 -14.68 9.94
N LEU A 150 11.21 -14.65 10.37
CA LEU A 150 10.39 -15.86 10.51
C LEU A 150 10.10 -16.52 9.16
N ASP A 151 9.75 -15.72 8.14
CA ASP A 151 9.53 -16.21 6.78
C ASP A 151 10.81 -16.82 6.18
N ALA A 152 11.93 -16.11 6.28
CA ALA A 152 13.24 -16.60 5.83
C ALA A 152 13.65 -17.91 6.53
N LYS A 153 13.35 -18.06 7.82
CA LYS A 153 13.60 -19.30 8.56
C LYS A 153 12.71 -20.46 8.06
N ALA A 154 11.53 -20.16 7.55
CA ALA A 154 10.62 -21.14 6.96
C ALA A 154 10.88 -21.39 5.46
N ALA A 155 11.98 -20.86 4.89
CA ALA A 155 12.27 -20.92 3.48
C ALA A 155 12.06 -22.33 2.86
N GLY A 156 11.31 -22.39 1.77
CA GLY A 156 11.00 -23.63 1.03
C GLY A 156 9.87 -24.48 1.62
N GLN A 157 9.37 -24.15 2.81
CA GLN A 157 8.16 -24.77 3.36
C GLN A 157 6.91 -24.27 2.62
N ASP A 158 5.87 -25.09 2.60
CA ASP A 158 4.58 -24.72 2.02
C ASP A 158 3.95 -23.55 2.78
N SER A 159 3.25 -22.72 2.03
CA SER A 159 2.52 -21.55 2.50
C SER A 159 1.15 -21.51 1.84
N THR A 160 0.09 -21.47 2.65
CA THR A 160 -1.29 -21.53 2.19
C THR A 160 -1.94 -20.15 2.19
N ALA A 161 -2.49 -19.75 1.04
CA ALA A 161 -3.39 -18.60 0.99
C ALA A 161 -4.77 -18.98 1.53
N ILE A 162 -5.39 -18.05 2.25
CA ILE A 162 -6.78 -18.14 2.69
C ILE A 162 -7.50 -16.95 2.04
N SER A 163 -8.55 -17.22 1.28
CA SER A 163 -9.34 -16.16 0.65
C SER A 163 -10.04 -15.29 1.70
N PHE A 164 -10.16 -14.01 1.41
CA PHE A 164 -10.87 -13.06 2.26
C PHE A 164 -11.58 -12.01 1.41
N ASP A 165 -12.83 -11.72 1.75
CA ASP A 165 -13.61 -10.69 1.06
C ASP A 165 -13.29 -9.32 1.66
N GLY A 166 -12.48 -8.55 0.94
CA GLY A 166 -12.07 -7.21 1.32
C GLY A 166 -11.25 -6.53 0.22
N SER A 167 -11.07 -5.22 0.32
CA SER A 167 -10.30 -4.43 -0.64
C SER A 167 -9.58 -3.28 0.02
N SER A 168 -8.41 -2.93 -0.51
CA SER A 168 -7.61 -1.75 -0.11
C SER A 168 -8.21 -0.42 -0.55
#